data_AF-A0A929EWE4-F1
#
_entry.id   AF-A0A929EWE4-F1
#
_cell.length_a   1.000
_cell.length_b   1.000
_cell.length_c   1.000
_cell.angle_alpha   90.00
_cell.angle_beta   90.00
_cell.angle_gamma   90.00
#
_symmetry.space_group_name_H-M   'P 1'
#
loop_
_entity.id
_entity.type
_entity.pdbx_description
1 polymer ?
#
loop_
_entity_poly.entity_id
_entity_poly.type
_entity_poly.pdbx_seq_one_letter_code
_entity_poly.pdbx_strand_id
1 'polypeptide(L)'
;MTTEAVEEQPQTRVNLLGLTLAQMEGFFLDIGEKKFRAQQVLKWIHHSGVTDIGEMTNLGVALREKLLGIAEVRPPEIVSQQDSIDGTRKWVIRVDGGGMVEAVLIPEAKRATLCVSSQVGCSLDCSFCSTGKQGFQRDLTAAEIIGQVWLAIKSYDAFQAGNGRIVSNVVMMGMGEPLLNFDNVVSAMDLMLEDLAYGLSKRRVTLSTSGVVPALDKLAKVSEVSLAVSLHAPNDALRNQLVPINRKYPIKVLLESCRNYIAAQRDKKRVVTVEYTLIAGVNDQVEHARELAELLSDFPCKINLIPFNTFDQSDYKRPSGNAVSRFWQVLVDAGYIVTVRTTRGDDINAACGQLVGQVVDRTRRSERHRKAADSQIIHVG
;
A
#
# COMPACT_ATOMS: atom_id res chain seq x y z
N MET A 1 27.16 -45.81 24.99
CA MET A 1 27.50 -44.40 24.67
C MET A 1 26.51 -43.94 23.62
N THR A 2 25.37 -43.44 24.07
CA THR A 2 24.31 -42.90 23.24
C THR A 2 24.72 -41.49 22.84
N THR A 3 24.95 -41.29 21.55
CA THR A 3 25.15 -39.99 20.91
C THR A 3 23.87 -39.19 21.04
N GLU A 4 23.88 -38.15 21.88
CA GLU A 4 22.83 -37.14 21.93
C GLU A 4 22.86 -36.38 20.60
N ALA A 5 21.80 -36.53 19.81
CA ALA A 5 21.56 -35.69 18.64
C ALA A 5 21.28 -34.27 19.16
N VAL A 6 22.22 -33.36 18.88
CA VAL A 6 22.01 -31.93 19.06
C VAL A 6 20.95 -31.52 18.03
N GLU A 7 19.73 -31.25 18.47
CA GLU A 7 18.73 -30.57 17.65
C GLU A 7 19.27 -29.19 17.28
N GLU A 8 19.77 -29.05 16.05
CA GLU A 8 20.10 -27.75 15.46
C GLU A 8 18.83 -26.90 15.42
N GLN A 9 18.78 -25.87 16.27
CA GLN A 9 17.78 -24.82 16.12
C GLN A 9 17.94 -24.20 14.73
N PRO A 10 16.87 -24.04 13.93
CA PRO A 10 16.99 -23.51 12.58
C PRO A 10 17.58 -22.11 12.64
N GLN A 11 18.80 -21.96 12.13
CA GLN A 11 19.44 -20.66 11.97
C GLN A 11 18.52 -19.79 11.10
N THR A 12 18.01 -18.71 11.68
CA THR A 12 17.07 -17.83 10.97
C THR A 12 17.82 -17.12 9.85
N ARG A 13 17.65 -17.59 8.61
CA ARG A 13 18.28 -17.00 7.43
C ARG A 13 17.75 -15.59 7.18
N VAL A 14 18.63 -14.68 6.78
CA VAL A 14 18.26 -13.32 6.42
C VAL A 14 17.59 -13.32 5.04
N ASN A 15 16.34 -12.86 4.96
CA ASN A 15 15.66 -12.71 3.68
C ASN A 15 16.13 -11.43 2.98
N LEU A 16 16.95 -11.60 1.94
CA LEU A 16 17.60 -10.51 1.22
C LEU A 16 16.62 -9.68 0.37
N LEU A 17 15.44 -10.22 0.07
CA LEU A 17 14.44 -9.57 -0.80
C LEU A 17 14.01 -8.18 -0.29
N GLY A 18 13.99 -7.99 1.03
CA GLY A 18 13.52 -6.76 1.68
C GLY A 18 14.62 -5.78 2.09
N LEU A 19 15.90 -6.11 1.88
CA LEU A 19 17.01 -5.27 2.32
C LEU A 19 17.26 -4.14 1.31
N THR A 20 17.24 -2.89 1.77
CA THR A 20 17.68 -1.73 0.97
C THR A 20 19.15 -1.87 0.58
N LEU A 21 19.62 -1.08 -0.40
CA LEU A 21 21.05 -1.05 -0.75
C LEU A 21 21.95 -0.84 0.47
N ALA A 22 21.61 0.11 1.35
CA ALA A 22 22.39 0.37 2.56
C ALA A 22 22.38 -0.82 3.54
N GLN A 23 21.23 -1.47 3.73
CA GLN A 23 21.11 -2.66 4.59
C GLN A 23 21.86 -3.86 4.00
N MET A 24 21.77 -4.06 2.67
CA MET A 24 22.49 -5.10 1.95
C MET A 24 24.01 -4.87 2.00
N GLU A 25 24.47 -3.62 1.86
CA GLU A 25 25.88 -3.26 2.06
C GLU A 25 26.36 -3.59 3.48
N GLY A 26 25.55 -3.27 4.50
CA GLY A 26 25.82 -3.64 5.90
C GLY A 26 25.95 -5.15 6.07
N PHE A 27 24.98 -5.91 5.55
CA PHE A 27 24.99 -7.37 5.58
C PHE A 27 26.26 -7.97 4.96
N PHE A 28 26.69 -7.47 3.79
CA PHE A 28 27.92 -7.96 3.15
C PHE A 28 29.18 -7.60 3.96
N LEU A 29 29.24 -6.40 4.56
CA LEU A 29 30.35 -6.02 5.43
C LEU A 29 30.45 -6.90 6.67
N ASP A 30 29.32 -7.22 7.30
CA ASP A 30 29.27 -8.05 8.52
C ASP A 30 29.79 -9.47 8.28
N ILE A 31 29.66 -9.98 7.05
CA ILE A 31 30.19 -11.28 6.65
C ILE A 31 31.60 -11.19 6.03
N GLY A 32 32.28 -10.05 6.13
CA GLY A 32 33.66 -9.87 5.65
C GLY A 32 33.79 -9.72 4.14
N GLU A 33 32.71 -9.39 3.44
CA GLU A 33 32.67 -9.18 1.99
C GLU A 33 32.66 -7.68 1.62
N LYS A 34 33.00 -7.39 0.36
CA LYS A 34 33.05 -6.01 -0.14
C LYS A 34 31.64 -5.48 -0.48
N LYS A 35 31.39 -4.19 -0.21
CA LYS A 35 30.12 -3.50 -0.48
C LYS A 35 29.52 -3.74 -1.87
N PHE A 36 30.36 -3.77 -2.92
CA PHE A 36 29.84 -3.92 -4.30
C PHE A 36 29.10 -5.24 -4.53
N ARG A 37 29.28 -6.27 -3.68
CA ARG A 37 28.51 -7.51 -3.73
C ARG A 37 27.01 -7.27 -3.52
N ALA A 38 26.65 -6.28 -2.70
CA ALA A 38 25.27 -5.86 -2.50
C ALA A 38 24.60 -5.45 -3.83
N GLN A 39 25.31 -4.69 -4.66
CA GLN A 39 24.81 -4.24 -5.96
C GLN A 39 24.60 -5.40 -6.94
N GLN A 40 25.46 -6.42 -6.88
CA GLN A 40 25.31 -7.61 -7.72
C GLN A 40 24.07 -8.40 -7.32
N VAL A 41 23.88 -8.64 -6.02
CA VAL A 41 22.73 -9.39 -5.50
C VAL A 41 21.42 -8.65 -5.73
N LEU A 42 21.35 -7.34 -5.49
CA LEU A 42 20.14 -6.55 -5.76
C LEU A 42 19.67 -6.68 -7.21
N LYS A 43 20.59 -6.59 -8.18
CA LYS A 43 20.26 -6.76 -9.59
C LYS A 43 19.72 -8.16 -9.89
N TRP A 44 20.34 -9.22 -9.34
CA TRP A 44 19.83 -10.58 -9.53
C TRP A 44 18.40 -10.73 -9.01
N ILE A 45 18.13 -10.20 -7.82
CA ILE A 45 16.81 -10.31 -7.19
C ILE A 45 15.78 -9.49 -7.96
N HIS A 46 16.04 -8.19 -8.19
CA HIS A 46 15.03 -7.23 -8.61
C HIS A 46 15.04 -6.89 -10.11
N HIS A 47 16.16 -7.07 -10.82
CA HIS A 47 16.19 -6.93 -12.28
C HIS A 47 15.93 -8.27 -12.97
N SER A 48 16.47 -9.36 -12.41
CA SER A 48 16.43 -10.68 -13.04
C SER A 48 15.42 -11.64 -12.43
N GLY A 49 14.82 -11.31 -11.29
CA GLY A 49 13.82 -12.17 -10.66
C GLY A 49 14.37 -13.50 -10.14
N VAL A 50 15.68 -13.56 -9.83
CA VAL A 50 16.34 -14.78 -9.35
C VAL A 50 16.13 -14.93 -7.85
N THR A 51 15.61 -16.10 -7.44
CA THR A 51 15.45 -16.48 -6.03
C THR A 51 16.51 -17.49 -5.55
N ASP A 52 17.15 -18.20 -6.48
CA ASP A 52 18.23 -19.13 -6.14
C ASP A 52 19.58 -18.41 -6.17
N ILE A 53 20.23 -18.32 -5.01
CA ILE A 53 21.57 -17.74 -4.86
C ILE A 53 22.60 -18.52 -5.68
N GLY A 54 22.38 -19.82 -5.90
CA GLY A 54 23.20 -20.67 -6.76
C GLY A 54 23.28 -20.17 -8.20
N GLU A 55 22.25 -19.50 -8.71
CA GLU A 55 22.19 -19.01 -10.10
C GLU A 55 22.94 -17.68 -10.31
N MET A 56 23.40 -17.03 -9.24
CA MET A 56 24.08 -15.73 -9.31
C MET A 56 25.54 -15.87 -9.79
N THR A 57 25.71 -16.12 -11.09
CA THR A 57 27.00 -16.53 -11.72
C THR A 57 28.16 -15.53 -11.59
N ASN A 58 27.87 -14.26 -11.29
CA ASN A 58 28.89 -13.23 -11.05
C ASN A 58 29.38 -13.16 -9.58
N LEU A 59 28.92 -14.10 -8.74
CA LEU A 59 29.42 -14.35 -7.39
C LEU A 59 30.33 -15.58 -7.40
N GLY A 60 31.45 -15.51 -6.67
CA GLY A 60 32.36 -16.66 -6.50
C GLY A 60 31.65 -17.83 -5.83
N VAL A 61 32.07 -19.07 -6.14
CA VAL A 61 31.46 -20.30 -5.59
C VAL A 61 31.42 -20.27 -4.06
N ALA A 62 32.55 -19.95 -3.41
CA ALA A 62 32.63 -19.86 -1.95
C ALA A 62 31.65 -18.84 -1.34
N LEU A 63 31.40 -17.72 -2.04
CA LEU A 63 30.43 -16.72 -1.57
C LEU A 63 28.99 -17.24 -1.71
N ARG A 64 28.65 -17.90 -2.81
CA ARG A 64 27.32 -18.51 -2.99
C ARG A 64 27.05 -19.56 -1.92
N GLU A 65 28.01 -20.44 -1.65
CA GLU A 65 27.91 -21.47 -0.60
C GLU A 65 27.72 -20.83 0.79
N LYS A 66 28.50 -19.80 1.11
CA LYS A 66 28.35 -19.05 2.37
C LYS A 66 26.96 -18.46 2.50
N LEU A 67 26.46 -17.79 1.45
CA LEU A 67 25.16 -17.14 1.45
C LEU A 67 24.00 -18.15 1.61
N LEU A 68 24.07 -19.33 0.99
CA LEU A 68 23.04 -20.37 1.12
C LEU A 68 22.83 -20.82 2.58
N GLY A 69 23.86 -20.74 3.42
CA GLY A 69 23.78 -21.07 4.84
C GLY A 69 23.17 -19.98 5.73
N ILE A 70 23.25 -18.71 5.34
CA ILE A 70 22.91 -17.57 6.21
C ILE A 70 21.81 -16.66 5.66
N ALA A 71 21.46 -16.80 4.39
CA ALA A 71 20.55 -15.93 3.68
C ALA A 71 19.64 -16.69 2.73
N GLU A 72 18.53 -16.07 2.37
CA GLU A 72 17.60 -16.57 1.37
C GLU A 72 16.99 -15.42 0.57
N VAL A 73 16.41 -15.72 -0.59
CA VAL A 73 15.57 -14.80 -1.35
C VAL A 73 14.20 -15.43 -1.45
N ARG A 74 13.30 -15.05 -0.54
CA ARG A 74 11.99 -15.69 -0.40
C ARG A 74 10.87 -14.67 -0.56
N PRO A 75 10.26 -14.55 -1.76
CA PRO A 75 9.03 -13.78 -1.91
C PRO A 75 7.86 -14.49 -1.21
N PRO A 76 6.78 -13.75 -0.89
CA PRO A 76 5.55 -14.38 -0.42
C PRO A 76 4.90 -15.22 -1.54
N GLU A 77 3.85 -15.98 -1.22
CA GLU A 77 3.24 -16.94 -2.14
C GLU A 77 1.92 -16.41 -2.72
N ILE A 78 1.72 -16.50 -4.03
CA ILE A 78 0.40 -16.26 -4.64
C ILE A 78 -0.48 -17.49 -4.39
N VAL A 79 -1.56 -17.30 -3.64
CA VAL A 79 -2.57 -18.34 -3.38
C VAL A 79 -3.63 -18.36 -4.47
N SER A 80 -4.01 -17.19 -4.98
CA SER A 80 -4.94 -17.09 -6.10
C SER A 80 -4.70 -15.82 -6.91
N GLN A 81 -5.09 -15.90 -8.18
CA GLN A 81 -5.05 -14.78 -9.12
C GLN A 81 -6.42 -14.67 -9.79
N GLN A 82 -6.88 -13.44 -9.98
CA GLN A 82 -8.12 -13.11 -10.68
C GLN A 82 -7.86 -12.01 -11.70
N ASP A 83 -8.40 -12.18 -12.91
CA ASP A 83 -8.28 -11.27 -14.03
C ASP A 83 -9.66 -10.68 -14.37
N SER A 84 -9.77 -9.36 -14.30
CA SER A 84 -10.96 -8.60 -14.66
C SER A 84 -11.07 -8.44 -16.17
N ILE A 85 -12.30 -8.28 -16.65
CA ILE A 85 -12.58 -7.92 -18.06
C ILE A 85 -11.93 -6.60 -18.48
N ASP A 86 -11.64 -5.70 -17.53
CA ASP A 86 -11.02 -4.40 -17.81
C ASP A 86 -9.47 -4.45 -17.84
N GLY A 87 -8.90 -5.66 -17.70
CA GLY A 87 -7.47 -5.92 -17.63
C GLY A 87 -6.85 -5.80 -16.23
N THR A 88 -7.61 -5.38 -15.21
CA THR A 88 -7.15 -5.36 -13.82
C THR A 88 -6.86 -6.78 -13.35
N ARG A 89 -5.69 -6.98 -12.73
CA ARG A 89 -5.32 -8.26 -12.13
C ARG A 89 -5.20 -8.12 -10.62
N LYS A 90 -5.82 -9.04 -9.88
CA LYS A 90 -5.71 -9.14 -8.42
C LYS A 90 -4.99 -10.43 -8.04
N TRP A 91 -4.12 -10.33 -7.04
CA TRP A 91 -3.50 -11.47 -6.39
C TRP A 91 -3.90 -11.52 -4.92
N VAL A 92 -4.21 -12.72 -4.43
CA VAL A 92 -4.24 -13.04 -3.00
C VAL A 92 -2.91 -13.67 -2.64
N ILE A 93 -2.21 -13.07 -1.69
CA ILE A 93 -0.82 -13.36 -1.36
C ILE A 93 -0.75 -13.82 0.10
N ARG A 94 -0.25 -15.05 0.31
CA ARG A 94 0.04 -15.59 1.64
C ARG A 94 1.36 -15.04 2.14
N VAL A 95 1.31 -14.50 3.34
CA VAL A 95 2.45 -13.92 4.06
C VAL A 95 2.76 -14.75 5.30
N ASP A 96 3.92 -14.53 5.90
CA ASP A 96 4.38 -15.35 7.04
C ASP A 96 3.38 -15.31 8.21
N GLY A 97 3.25 -16.40 8.96
CA GLY A 97 2.23 -16.52 10.01
C GLY A 97 0.80 -16.68 9.49
N GLY A 98 0.61 -17.01 8.20
CA GLY A 98 -0.64 -17.51 7.64
C GLY A 98 -1.68 -16.45 7.25
N GLY A 99 -1.36 -15.17 7.42
CA GLY A 99 -2.21 -14.08 6.92
C GLY A 99 -2.23 -14.03 5.39
N MET A 100 -3.30 -13.49 4.82
CA MET A 100 -3.37 -13.20 3.39
C MET A 100 -3.67 -11.73 3.14
N VAL A 101 -2.92 -11.14 2.23
CA VAL A 101 -3.09 -9.77 1.75
C VAL A 101 -3.37 -9.76 0.26
N GLU A 102 -3.86 -8.64 -0.25
CA GLU A 102 -4.17 -8.51 -1.67
C GLU A 102 -3.27 -7.45 -2.32
N ALA A 103 -2.90 -7.68 -3.59
CA ALA A 103 -2.26 -6.71 -4.45
C ALA A 103 -3.04 -6.61 -5.77
N VAL A 104 -3.09 -5.43 -6.37
CA VAL A 104 -3.90 -5.18 -7.58
C VAL A 104 -3.11 -4.37 -8.60
N LEU A 105 -2.94 -4.91 -9.81
CA LEU A 105 -2.36 -4.17 -10.94
C LEU A 105 -3.48 -3.63 -11.83
N ILE A 106 -3.47 -2.32 -12.04
CA ILE A 106 -4.45 -1.60 -12.83
C ILE A 106 -3.75 -1.08 -14.10
N PRO A 107 -3.94 -1.72 -15.26
CA PRO A 107 -3.38 -1.23 -16.51
C PRO A 107 -4.18 -0.06 -17.08
N GLU A 108 -3.49 0.89 -17.68
CA GLU A 108 -4.03 1.99 -18.46
C GLU A 108 -3.21 2.14 -19.77
N ALA A 109 -3.70 2.93 -20.71
CA ALA A 109 -3.15 3.02 -22.07
C ALA A 109 -1.62 3.25 -22.16
N LYS A 110 -1.02 3.96 -21.19
CA LYS A 110 0.42 4.30 -21.18
C LYS A 110 1.14 3.98 -19.87
N ARG A 111 0.45 3.36 -18.91
CA ARG A 111 0.99 3.08 -17.57
C ARG A 111 0.27 1.90 -16.94
N ALA A 112 0.89 1.23 -15.98
CA ALA A 112 0.18 0.34 -15.06
C ALA A 112 0.55 0.66 -13.62
N THR A 113 -0.47 0.69 -12.76
CA THR A 113 -0.34 1.07 -11.37
C THR A 113 -0.56 -0.15 -10.48
N LEU A 114 0.44 -0.51 -9.69
CA LEU A 114 0.32 -1.58 -8.71
C LEU A 114 -0.08 -1.00 -7.35
N CYS A 115 -1.21 -1.47 -6.83
CA CYS A 115 -1.70 -1.21 -5.49
C CYS A 115 -1.12 -2.27 -4.55
N VAL A 116 -0.35 -1.85 -3.56
CA VAL A 116 0.33 -2.75 -2.60
C VAL A 116 -0.20 -2.56 -1.18
N SER A 117 -0.29 -3.67 -0.46
CA SER A 117 -0.64 -3.76 0.94
C SER A 117 0.59 -3.53 1.83
N SER A 118 0.35 -2.96 3.02
CA SER A 118 1.38 -2.65 4.04
C SER A 118 1.16 -3.39 5.36
N GLN A 119 -0.04 -3.90 5.63
CA GLN A 119 -0.39 -4.63 6.84
C GLN A 119 -1.35 -5.77 6.52
N VAL A 120 -1.41 -6.77 7.40
CA VAL A 120 -2.47 -7.79 7.40
C VAL A 120 -3.65 -7.24 8.21
N GLY A 121 -4.66 -6.73 7.50
CA GLY A 121 -5.75 -5.95 8.09
C GLY A 121 -5.37 -4.48 8.31
N CYS A 122 -6.19 -3.73 9.06
CA CYS A 122 -5.93 -2.32 9.38
C CYS A 122 -6.55 -1.93 10.72
N SER A 123 -5.81 -1.21 11.57
CA SER A 123 -6.27 -0.81 12.91
C SER A 123 -7.14 0.46 12.92
N LEU A 124 -7.17 1.23 11.84
CA LEU A 124 -7.78 2.57 11.79
C LEU A 124 -9.30 2.61 11.73
N ASP A 125 -9.96 1.49 11.42
CA ASP A 125 -11.42 1.34 11.52
C ASP A 125 -12.23 2.36 10.72
N CYS A 126 -11.76 2.73 9.52
CA CYS A 126 -12.53 3.59 8.62
C CYS A 126 -13.84 2.88 8.23
N SER A 127 -14.99 3.51 8.49
CA SER A 127 -16.31 2.85 8.42
C SER A 127 -16.68 2.34 7.03
N PHE A 128 -16.11 2.97 5.99
CA PHE A 128 -16.30 2.68 4.58
C PHE A 128 -15.22 1.75 3.98
N CYS A 129 -14.35 1.14 4.80
CA CYS A 129 -13.26 0.28 4.34
C CYS A 129 -13.49 -1.18 4.76
N SER A 130 -13.48 -2.11 3.80
CA SER A 130 -13.60 -3.55 4.08
C SER A 130 -12.45 -4.07 4.96
N THR A 131 -11.21 -3.62 4.69
CA THR A 131 -10.04 -4.00 5.47
C THR A 131 -10.13 -3.57 6.94
N GLY A 132 -10.74 -2.41 7.22
CA GLY A 132 -10.94 -1.94 8.59
C GLY A 132 -11.83 -2.87 9.43
N LYS A 133 -12.87 -3.44 8.80
CA LYS A 133 -13.85 -4.32 9.45
C LYS A 133 -13.30 -5.70 9.81
N GLN A 134 -12.23 -6.13 9.15
CA GLN A 134 -11.56 -7.40 9.45
C GLN A 134 -10.61 -7.31 10.64
N GLY A 135 -10.37 -6.11 11.17
CA GLY A 135 -9.44 -5.90 12.26
C GLY A 135 -7.99 -5.87 11.79
N PHE A 136 -7.08 -6.16 12.71
CA PHE A 136 -5.63 -6.07 12.50
C PHE A 136 -4.94 -7.30 13.06
N GLN A 137 -3.96 -7.82 12.32
CA GLN A 137 -3.14 -8.96 12.73
C GLN A 137 -1.69 -8.54 12.98
N ARG A 138 -0.99 -8.05 11.95
CA ARG A 138 0.41 -7.60 12.04
C ARG A 138 0.81 -6.69 10.88
N ASP A 139 1.93 -6.02 11.06
CA ASP A 139 2.65 -5.34 9.99
C ASP A 139 3.31 -6.34 9.03
N LEU A 140 3.38 -5.97 7.74
CA LEU A 140 4.17 -6.70 6.76
C LEU A 140 5.65 -6.33 6.88
N THR A 141 6.54 -7.29 6.67
CA THR A 141 7.97 -7.02 6.55
C THR A 141 8.28 -6.29 5.23
N ALA A 142 9.43 -5.63 5.14
CA ALA A 142 9.87 -5.02 3.89
C ALA A 142 9.88 -6.02 2.72
N ALA A 143 10.30 -7.28 2.97
CA ALA A 143 10.32 -8.36 1.99
C ALA A 143 8.91 -8.73 1.50
N GLU A 144 7.90 -8.69 2.37
CA GLU A 144 6.51 -8.96 2.01
C GLU A 144 5.86 -7.79 1.25
N ILE A 145 6.26 -6.55 1.53
CA ILE A 145 5.78 -5.37 0.79
C ILE A 145 6.39 -5.34 -0.60
N ILE A 146 7.73 -5.36 -0.70
CA ILE A 146 8.41 -5.32 -2.00
C ILE A 146 8.20 -6.61 -2.80
N GLY A 147 7.98 -7.72 -2.10
CA GLY A 147 7.60 -9.00 -2.69
C GLY A 147 6.32 -8.93 -3.51
N GLN A 148 5.37 -8.03 -3.19
CA GLN A 148 4.18 -7.82 -4.02
C GLN A 148 4.55 -7.22 -5.39
N VAL A 149 5.51 -6.29 -5.45
CA VAL A 149 6.03 -5.74 -6.71
C VAL A 149 6.75 -6.83 -7.50
N TRP A 150 7.58 -7.61 -6.80
CA TRP A 150 8.32 -8.71 -7.39
C TRP A 150 7.40 -9.78 -7.99
N LEU A 151 6.37 -10.20 -7.25
CA LEU A 151 5.38 -11.18 -7.69
C LEU A 151 4.55 -10.68 -8.86
N ALA A 152 4.14 -9.40 -8.84
CA ALA A 152 3.42 -8.80 -9.95
C ALA A 152 4.27 -8.90 -11.23
N ILE A 153 5.54 -8.49 -11.21
CA ILE A 153 6.43 -8.58 -12.38
C ILE A 153 6.66 -10.04 -12.80
N LYS A 154 6.88 -10.95 -11.85
CA LYS A 154 7.04 -12.39 -12.14
C LYS A 154 5.82 -12.98 -12.84
N SER A 155 4.61 -12.64 -12.40
CA SER A 155 3.36 -13.19 -12.94
C SER A 155 3.07 -12.78 -14.40
N TYR A 156 3.83 -11.84 -14.94
CA TYR A 156 3.81 -11.44 -16.36
C TYR A 156 5.10 -11.86 -17.09
N ASP A 157 5.94 -12.70 -16.48
CA ASP A 157 7.24 -13.13 -17.01
C ASP A 157 8.12 -11.94 -17.47
N ALA A 158 8.06 -10.84 -16.72
CA ALA A 158 8.56 -9.54 -17.17
C ALA A 158 9.90 -9.12 -16.56
N PHE A 159 10.63 -10.05 -15.92
CA PHE A 159 12.03 -9.85 -15.55
C PHE A 159 12.98 -10.00 -16.76
N GLN A 160 12.52 -10.62 -17.85
CA GLN A 160 13.31 -10.80 -19.06
C GLN A 160 13.36 -9.52 -19.90
N ALA A 161 14.51 -9.26 -20.51
CA ALA A 161 14.72 -8.10 -21.36
C ALA A 161 13.76 -8.11 -22.57
N GLY A 162 13.03 -7.01 -22.79
CA GLY A 162 12.18 -6.80 -23.97
C GLY A 162 10.69 -6.61 -23.70
N ASN A 163 10.17 -7.05 -22.54
CA ASN A 163 8.73 -6.99 -22.22
C ASN A 163 8.23 -5.61 -21.75
N GLY A 164 9.08 -4.59 -21.78
CA GLY A 164 8.76 -3.27 -21.23
C GLY A 164 8.57 -3.31 -19.71
N ARG A 165 8.28 -2.14 -19.12
CA ARG A 165 8.07 -2.03 -17.66
C ARG A 165 6.60 -2.28 -17.33
N ILE A 166 6.27 -3.50 -16.85
CA ILE A 166 4.90 -3.88 -16.46
C ILE A 166 4.40 -3.03 -15.29
N VAL A 167 5.21 -2.79 -14.26
CA VAL A 167 4.85 -1.91 -13.14
C VAL A 167 5.50 -0.55 -13.33
N SER A 168 4.73 0.44 -13.79
CA SER A 168 5.26 1.79 -14.01
C SER A 168 5.01 2.73 -12.84
N ASN A 169 4.03 2.42 -11.99
CA ASN A 169 3.59 3.18 -10.84
C ASN A 169 3.26 2.23 -9.68
N VAL A 170 3.50 2.67 -8.44
CA VAL A 170 3.11 1.95 -7.22
C VAL A 170 2.33 2.90 -6.31
N VAL A 171 1.24 2.41 -5.72
CA VAL A 171 0.48 3.13 -4.70
C VAL A 171 0.34 2.29 -3.44
N MET A 172 0.66 2.87 -2.29
CA MET A 172 0.43 2.27 -0.96
C MET A 172 -1.03 2.48 -0.55
N MET A 173 -1.95 1.88 -1.30
CA MET A 173 -3.41 2.01 -1.13
C MET A 173 -4.10 0.65 -1.01
N GLY A 174 -3.32 -0.42 -0.77
CA GLY A 174 -3.84 -1.75 -0.49
C GLY A 174 -4.37 -1.86 0.94
N MET A 175 -4.13 -2.99 1.58
CA MET A 175 -4.51 -3.23 2.96
C MET A 175 -3.52 -2.55 3.94
N GLY A 176 -4.05 -1.88 4.96
CA GLY A 176 -3.27 -1.27 6.05
C GLY A 176 -3.06 0.23 5.94
N GLU A 177 -2.63 0.84 7.05
CA GLU A 177 -2.14 2.22 7.12
C GLU A 177 -0.61 2.22 7.02
N PRO A 178 -0.02 2.68 5.91
CA PRO A 178 1.43 2.60 5.69
C PRO A 178 2.24 3.31 6.76
N LEU A 179 1.75 4.42 7.32
CA LEU A 179 2.48 5.15 8.36
C LEU A 179 2.50 4.46 9.73
N LEU A 180 1.64 3.46 9.96
CA LEU A 180 1.74 2.61 11.15
C LEU A 180 2.76 1.48 10.98
N ASN A 181 3.16 1.16 9.75
CA ASN A 181 4.23 0.22 9.43
C ASN A 181 5.46 0.95 8.85
N PHE A 182 5.90 1.98 9.55
CA PHE A 182 6.79 3.00 8.99
C PHE A 182 8.10 2.44 8.41
N ASP A 183 8.87 1.69 9.20
CA ASP A 183 10.23 1.32 8.80
C ASP A 183 10.22 0.32 7.62
N ASN A 184 9.32 -0.68 7.63
CA ASN A 184 9.19 -1.62 6.51
C ASN A 184 8.70 -0.95 5.23
N VAL A 185 7.75 -0.02 5.35
CA VAL A 185 7.21 0.74 4.20
C VAL A 185 8.30 1.63 3.60
N VAL A 186 9.07 2.34 4.43
CA VAL A 186 10.18 3.18 3.94
C VAL A 186 11.22 2.32 3.22
N SER A 187 11.67 1.20 3.80
CA SER A 187 12.61 0.29 3.13
C SER A 187 12.09 -0.25 1.80
N ALA A 188 10.81 -0.63 1.73
CA ALA A 188 10.21 -1.10 0.49
C ALA A 188 10.10 0.02 -0.56
N MET A 189 9.75 1.25 -0.17
CA MET A 189 9.74 2.39 -1.09
C MET A 189 11.14 2.75 -1.58
N ASP A 190 12.16 2.67 -0.73
CA ASP A 190 13.55 2.88 -1.13
C ASP A 190 13.96 1.89 -2.23
N LEU A 191 13.58 0.61 -2.08
CA LEU A 191 13.79 -0.42 -3.11
C LEU A 191 12.99 -0.14 -4.40
N MET A 192 11.76 0.39 -4.30
CA MET A 192 10.99 0.81 -5.48
C MET A 192 11.70 1.91 -6.27
N LEU A 193 12.40 2.82 -5.59
CA LEU A 193 13.09 3.95 -6.20
C LEU A 193 14.51 3.62 -6.67
N GLU A 194 15.16 2.63 -6.07
CA GLU A 194 16.55 2.25 -6.31
C GLU A 194 16.79 1.78 -7.76
N ASP A 195 17.79 2.36 -8.43
CA ASP A 195 18.16 2.06 -9.82
C ASP A 195 18.75 0.66 -10.00
N LEU A 196 19.31 0.10 -8.93
CA LEU A 196 19.75 -1.30 -8.85
C LEU A 196 18.60 -2.28 -8.57
N ALA A 197 17.37 -1.77 -8.45
CA ALA A 197 16.15 -2.54 -8.29
C ALA A 197 15.07 -2.14 -9.31
N TYR A 198 14.10 -1.29 -8.96
CA TYR A 198 12.99 -0.98 -9.89
C TYR A 198 13.13 0.36 -10.60
N GLY A 199 13.96 1.27 -10.08
CA GLY A 199 14.22 2.59 -10.66
C GLY A 199 12.93 3.35 -10.97
N LEU A 200 11.93 3.29 -10.09
CA LEU A 200 10.70 4.05 -10.24
C LEU A 200 10.95 5.51 -9.87
N SER A 201 10.36 6.43 -10.62
CA SER A 201 10.41 7.84 -10.23
C SER A 201 9.67 8.05 -8.91
N LYS A 202 10.22 8.88 -8.02
CA LYS A 202 9.53 9.36 -6.80
C LYS A 202 8.14 9.97 -7.05
N ARG A 203 7.87 10.44 -8.28
CA ARG A 203 6.54 10.94 -8.69
C ARG A 203 5.53 9.82 -8.99
N ARG A 204 6.00 8.58 -9.18
CA ARG A 204 5.22 7.40 -9.57
C ARG A 204 5.06 6.38 -8.44
N VAL A 205 5.72 6.59 -7.30
CA VAL A 205 5.46 5.90 -6.04
C VAL A 205 4.66 6.85 -5.15
N THR A 206 3.46 6.46 -4.74
CA THR A 206 2.57 7.29 -3.91
C THR A 206 2.25 6.59 -2.61
N LEU A 207 2.57 7.22 -1.49
CA LEU A 207 2.10 6.82 -0.17
C LEU A 207 0.77 7.51 0.12
N SER A 208 -0.26 6.74 0.47
CA SER A 208 -1.53 7.26 0.99
C SER A 208 -1.59 7.08 2.49
N THR A 209 -2.13 8.07 3.21
CA THR A 209 -2.32 7.98 4.67
C THR A 209 -3.64 8.59 5.12
N SER A 210 -4.24 8.00 6.15
CA SER A 210 -5.40 8.53 6.87
C SER A 210 -5.03 9.60 7.89
N GLY A 211 -3.73 9.86 8.10
CA GLY A 211 -3.23 10.99 8.88
C GLY A 211 -2.61 10.62 10.23
N VAL A 212 -1.63 9.72 10.24
CA VAL A 212 -0.79 9.48 11.42
C VAL A 212 0.28 10.58 11.51
N VAL A 213 -0.10 11.76 12.02
CA VAL A 213 0.70 13.00 11.93
C VAL A 213 2.17 12.85 12.37
N PRO A 214 2.51 12.29 13.54
CA PRO A 214 3.91 12.16 13.95
C PRO A 214 4.76 11.31 12.99
N ALA A 215 4.15 10.29 12.38
CA ALA A 215 4.81 9.45 11.41
C ALA A 215 4.96 10.16 10.06
N LEU A 216 4.00 11.00 9.66
CA LEU A 216 4.11 11.83 8.46
C LEU A 216 5.24 12.86 8.59
N ASP A 217 5.38 13.48 9.76
CA ASP A 217 6.49 14.40 10.04
C ASP A 217 7.85 13.68 10.04
N LYS A 218 7.90 12.42 10.50
CA LYS A 218 9.09 11.56 10.36
C LYS A 218 9.37 11.25 8.88
N LEU A 219 8.33 10.94 8.09
CA LEU A 219 8.46 10.62 6.67
C LEU A 219 9.09 11.77 5.87
N ALA A 220 8.73 13.02 6.19
CA ALA A 220 9.25 14.23 5.55
C ALA A 220 10.80 14.32 5.58
N LYS A 221 11.44 13.65 6.53
CA LYS A 221 12.90 13.65 6.72
C LYS A 221 13.62 12.55 5.95
N VAL A 222 12.92 11.49 5.54
CA VAL A 222 13.53 10.26 5.03
C VAL A 222 13.05 9.85 3.64
N SER A 223 11.92 10.37 3.16
CA SER A 223 11.36 9.96 1.86
C SER A 223 10.77 11.12 1.07
N GLU A 224 10.99 11.08 -0.25
CA GLU A 224 10.49 12.07 -1.20
C GLU A 224 9.38 11.53 -2.14
N VAL A 225 8.72 10.42 -1.80
CA VAL A 225 7.63 9.83 -2.59
C VAL A 225 6.40 10.75 -2.70
N SER A 226 5.48 10.47 -3.62
CA SER A 226 4.22 11.22 -3.72
C SER A 226 3.33 10.98 -2.52
N LEU A 227 2.63 12.02 -2.08
CA LEU A 227 1.73 11.96 -0.93
C LEU A 227 0.29 12.10 -1.39
N ALA A 228 -0.52 11.13 -1.00
CA ALA A 228 -1.96 11.23 -1.01
C ALA A 228 -2.48 11.25 0.44
N VAL A 229 -3.53 12.02 0.69
CA VAL A 229 -4.19 12.09 2.00
C VAL A 229 -5.64 11.63 1.88
N SER A 230 -5.98 10.63 2.69
CA SER A 230 -7.31 10.07 2.84
C SER A 230 -8.17 10.99 3.72
N LEU A 231 -8.76 12.03 3.11
CA LEU A 231 -9.51 13.06 3.82
C LEU A 231 -10.96 12.66 4.06
N HIS A 232 -11.70 12.36 2.98
CA HIS A 232 -13.07 11.80 2.95
C HIS A 232 -14.19 12.61 3.65
N ALA A 233 -13.92 13.80 4.19
CA ALA A 233 -14.94 14.69 4.75
C ALA A 233 -14.45 16.14 4.77
N PRO A 234 -15.35 17.14 4.66
CA PRO A 234 -14.98 18.55 4.62
C PRO A 234 -14.87 19.20 6.01
N ASN A 235 -15.30 18.51 7.06
CA ASN A 235 -15.28 19.01 8.44
C ASN A 235 -14.98 17.89 9.44
N ASP A 236 -14.50 18.27 10.64
CA ASP A 236 -14.08 17.32 11.67
C ASP A 236 -15.24 16.46 12.20
N ALA A 237 -16.45 17.01 12.27
CA ALA A 237 -17.62 16.29 12.79
C ALA A 237 -17.93 15.05 11.93
N LEU A 238 -17.98 15.23 10.60
CA LEU A 238 -18.18 14.13 9.67
C LEU A 238 -16.94 13.23 9.58
N ARG A 239 -15.74 13.81 9.59
CA ARG A 239 -14.50 13.01 9.51
C ARG A 239 -14.32 12.12 10.73
N ASN A 240 -14.72 12.55 11.92
CA ASN A 240 -14.72 11.72 13.13
C ASN A 240 -15.57 10.46 12.99
N GLN A 241 -16.65 10.51 12.21
CA GLN A 241 -17.52 9.36 11.96
C GLN A 241 -16.88 8.40 10.93
N LEU A 242 -16.36 8.96 9.84
CA LEU A 242 -15.87 8.17 8.70
C LEU A 242 -14.44 7.64 8.91
N VAL A 243 -13.57 8.44 9.52
CA VAL A 243 -12.13 8.20 9.67
C VAL A 243 -11.74 8.46 11.14
N PRO A 244 -11.93 7.48 12.05
CA PRO A 244 -11.87 7.70 13.50
C PRO A 244 -10.58 8.32 14.05
N ILE A 245 -9.44 8.12 13.37
CA ILE A 245 -8.16 8.73 13.75
C ILE A 245 -8.21 10.27 13.77
N ASN A 246 -9.19 10.88 13.09
CA ASN A 246 -9.42 12.32 13.13
C ASN A 246 -9.65 12.88 14.54
N ARG A 247 -10.22 12.08 15.46
CA ARG A 247 -10.39 12.50 16.85
C ARG A 247 -9.06 12.77 17.56
N LYS A 248 -8.00 12.06 17.12
CA LYS A 248 -6.65 12.23 17.63
C LYS A 248 -5.87 13.29 16.86
N TYR A 249 -6.03 13.31 15.53
CA TYR A 249 -5.38 14.26 14.63
C TYR A 249 -6.43 14.94 13.73
N PRO A 250 -7.03 16.06 14.19
CA PRO A 250 -8.04 16.80 13.44
C PRO A 250 -7.54 17.31 12.09
N ILE A 251 -8.47 17.65 11.19
CA ILE A 251 -8.17 18.04 9.80
C ILE A 251 -7.10 19.13 9.71
N LYS A 252 -7.21 20.18 10.53
CA LYS A 252 -6.24 21.29 10.51
C LYS A 252 -4.81 20.80 10.78
N VAL A 253 -4.64 19.95 11.79
CA VAL A 253 -3.34 19.38 12.18
C VAL A 253 -2.79 18.47 11.09
N LEU A 254 -3.66 17.67 10.48
CA LEU A 254 -3.32 16.82 9.34
C LEU A 254 -2.84 17.64 8.14
N LEU A 255 -3.60 18.64 7.72
CA LEU A 255 -3.25 19.48 6.57
C LEU A 255 -1.96 20.27 6.82
N GLU A 256 -1.72 20.72 8.05
CA GLU A 256 -0.45 21.36 8.44
C GLU A 256 0.74 20.39 8.29
N SER A 257 0.63 19.17 8.79
CA SER A 257 1.67 18.13 8.60
C SER A 257 1.89 17.80 7.12
N CYS A 258 0.82 17.74 6.33
CA CYS A 258 0.92 17.60 4.87
C CYS A 258 1.66 18.77 4.21
N ARG A 259 1.42 20.03 4.63
CA ARG A 259 2.19 21.19 4.14
C ARG A 259 3.66 21.06 4.50
N ASN A 260 3.97 20.67 5.74
CA ASN A 260 5.34 20.47 6.21
C ASN A 260 6.06 19.39 5.39
N TYR A 261 5.37 18.30 5.09
CA TYR A 261 5.89 17.25 4.20
C TYR A 261 6.29 17.81 2.84
N ILE A 262 5.38 18.54 2.16
CA ILE A 262 5.66 19.13 0.83
C ILE A 262 6.75 20.20 0.90
N ALA A 263 6.75 21.05 1.94
CA ALA A 263 7.73 22.10 2.13
C ALA A 263 9.15 21.55 2.29
N ALA A 264 9.31 20.37 2.90
CA ALA A 264 10.59 19.68 3.03
C ALA A 264 11.12 19.11 1.70
N GLN A 265 10.27 18.92 0.69
CA GLN A 265 10.67 18.30 -0.57
C GLN A 265 11.51 19.24 -1.45
N ARG A 266 12.45 18.66 -2.20
CA ARG A 266 13.27 19.40 -3.18
C ARG A 266 12.45 19.90 -4.37
N ASP A 267 11.49 19.11 -4.81
CA ASP A 267 10.61 19.43 -5.95
C ASP A 267 9.41 20.27 -5.49
N LYS A 268 9.55 21.59 -5.58
CA LYS A 268 8.54 22.57 -5.12
C LYS A 268 7.28 22.63 -5.97
N LYS A 269 7.21 21.93 -7.11
CA LYS A 269 6.02 21.90 -7.97
C LYS A 269 5.00 20.84 -7.56
N ARG A 270 5.36 19.99 -6.60
CA ARG A 270 4.50 18.89 -6.15
C ARG A 270 3.50 19.38 -5.13
N VAL A 271 2.30 18.83 -5.23
CA VAL A 271 1.18 19.11 -4.35
C VAL A 271 0.62 17.79 -3.83
N VAL A 272 -0.08 17.85 -2.72
CA VAL A 272 -0.76 16.67 -2.16
C VAL A 272 -1.96 16.31 -3.03
N THR A 273 -2.20 15.02 -3.22
CA THR A 273 -3.47 14.52 -3.74
C THR A 273 -4.43 14.27 -2.57
N VAL A 274 -5.55 14.97 -2.54
CA VAL A 274 -6.63 14.73 -1.58
C VAL A 274 -7.53 13.64 -2.14
N GLU A 275 -7.56 12.48 -1.48
CA GLU A 275 -8.49 11.40 -1.80
C GLU A 275 -9.79 11.64 -1.02
N TYR A 276 -10.92 11.65 -1.75
CA TYR A 276 -12.24 11.88 -1.18
C TYR A 276 -13.23 10.83 -1.68
N THR A 277 -13.67 9.94 -0.79
CA THR A 277 -14.62 8.89 -1.13
C THR A 277 -16.02 9.46 -1.04
N LEU A 278 -16.73 9.51 -2.16
CA LEU A 278 -18.11 10.01 -2.21
C LEU A 278 -19.07 8.88 -1.85
N ILE A 279 -19.85 9.10 -0.81
CA ILE A 279 -20.82 8.17 -0.23
C ILE A 279 -22.21 8.81 -0.31
N ALA A 280 -23.14 8.09 -0.94
CA ALA A 280 -24.49 8.59 -1.20
C ALA A 280 -25.21 9.00 0.09
N GLY A 281 -25.68 10.24 0.13
CA GLY A 281 -26.46 10.75 1.25
C GLY A 281 -25.65 11.09 2.50
N VAL A 282 -24.33 10.89 2.48
CA VAL A 282 -23.45 11.08 3.66
C VAL A 282 -22.53 12.27 3.47
N ASN A 283 -21.79 12.33 2.36
CA ASN A 283 -20.76 13.34 2.14
C ASN A 283 -20.66 13.79 0.66
N ASP A 284 -21.72 13.56 -0.14
CA ASP A 284 -21.75 13.74 -1.59
C ASP A 284 -22.65 14.90 -2.08
N GLN A 285 -23.23 15.65 -1.15
CA GLN A 285 -24.07 16.81 -1.44
C GLN A 285 -23.26 18.07 -1.80
N VAL A 286 -23.92 19.05 -2.41
CA VAL A 286 -23.28 20.28 -2.93
C VAL A 286 -22.70 21.14 -1.81
N GLU A 287 -23.38 21.21 -0.67
CA GLU A 287 -22.92 21.86 0.55
C GLU A 287 -21.57 21.32 1.01
N HIS A 288 -21.38 19.99 0.99
CA HIS A 288 -20.10 19.36 1.34
C HIS A 288 -18.99 19.71 0.36
N ALA A 289 -19.30 19.85 -0.94
CA ALA A 289 -18.32 20.30 -1.93
C ALA A 289 -17.87 21.76 -1.67
N ARG A 290 -18.81 22.63 -1.27
CA ARG A 290 -18.50 24.03 -0.92
C ARG A 290 -17.67 24.11 0.35
N GLU A 291 -18.04 23.37 1.40
CA GLU A 291 -17.23 23.30 2.62
C GLU A 291 -15.82 22.76 2.34
N LEU A 292 -15.70 21.75 1.46
CA LEU A 292 -14.40 21.22 1.06
C LEU A 292 -13.56 22.27 0.32
N ALA A 293 -14.18 23.03 -0.59
CA ALA A 293 -13.51 24.10 -1.32
C ALA A 293 -13.02 25.22 -0.38
N GLU A 294 -13.81 25.57 0.63
CA GLU A 294 -13.45 26.54 1.66
C GLU A 294 -12.30 26.01 2.54
N LEU A 295 -12.41 24.78 3.04
CA LEU A 295 -11.39 24.11 3.85
C LEU A 295 -10.03 24.08 3.15
N LEU A 296 -10.02 23.83 1.85
CA LEU A 296 -8.79 23.66 1.06
C LEU A 296 -8.32 24.94 0.38
N SER A 297 -8.99 26.08 0.58
CA SER A 297 -8.75 27.34 -0.14
C SER A 297 -7.28 27.79 -0.12
N ASP A 298 -6.63 27.68 1.04
CA ASP A 298 -5.22 28.01 1.22
C ASP A 298 -4.28 26.79 1.08
N PHE A 299 -4.76 25.62 0.66
CA PHE A 299 -4.01 24.36 0.59
C PHE A 299 -3.82 23.88 -0.86
N PRO A 300 -2.63 24.12 -1.47
CA PRO A 300 -2.35 23.67 -2.83
C PRO A 300 -2.47 22.15 -2.95
N CYS A 301 -3.45 21.68 -3.72
CA CYS A 301 -3.73 20.27 -3.87
C CYS A 301 -4.37 19.93 -5.22
N LYS A 302 -4.45 18.63 -5.49
CA LYS A 302 -5.36 18.04 -6.47
C LYS A 302 -6.39 17.23 -5.70
N ILE A 303 -7.61 17.17 -6.20
CA ILE A 303 -8.68 16.40 -5.57
C ILE A 303 -9.00 15.19 -6.44
N ASN A 304 -8.98 14.01 -5.84
CA ASN A 304 -9.37 12.76 -6.48
C ASN A 304 -10.65 12.24 -5.81
N LEU A 305 -11.77 12.36 -6.54
CA LEU A 305 -13.07 11.87 -6.11
C LEU A 305 -13.17 10.37 -6.42
N ILE A 306 -13.50 9.58 -5.40
CA ILE A 306 -13.67 8.13 -5.50
C ILE A 306 -15.13 7.80 -5.22
N PRO A 307 -15.97 7.56 -6.24
CA PRO A 307 -17.31 7.05 -6.00
C PRO A 307 -17.23 5.73 -5.23
N PHE A 308 -17.96 5.64 -4.10
CA PHE A 308 -17.90 4.48 -3.22
C PHE A 308 -18.14 3.15 -3.97
N ASN A 309 -17.34 2.13 -3.67
CA ASN A 309 -17.52 0.78 -4.17
C ASN A 309 -18.17 -0.05 -3.06
N THR A 310 -19.31 -0.66 -3.37
CA THR A 310 -20.10 -1.42 -2.40
C THR A 310 -19.43 -2.74 -2.06
N PHE A 311 -19.65 -3.22 -0.83
CA PHE A 311 -19.24 -4.53 -0.35
C PHE A 311 -20.18 -4.99 0.77
N ASP A 312 -20.32 -6.31 0.94
CA ASP A 312 -21.41 -6.95 1.72
C ASP A 312 -21.58 -6.45 3.15
N GLN A 313 -20.49 -6.05 3.80
CA GLN A 313 -20.50 -5.65 5.22
C GLN A 313 -20.78 -4.15 5.43
N SER A 314 -21.16 -3.39 4.41
CA SER A 314 -21.32 -1.93 4.47
C SER A 314 -22.72 -1.45 4.11
N ASP A 315 -23.30 -0.60 4.98
CA ASP A 315 -24.59 0.07 4.74
C ASP A 315 -24.47 1.28 3.79
N TYR A 316 -23.25 1.73 3.52
CA TYR A 316 -23.00 2.83 2.59
C TYR A 316 -23.33 2.47 1.14
N LYS A 317 -23.74 3.49 0.38
CA LYS A 317 -24.14 3.34 -1.02
C LYS A 317 -23.30 4.20 -1.95
N ARG A 318 -23.14 3.72 -3.18
CA ARG A 318 -22.51 4.48 -4.26
C ARG A 318 -23.40 5.67 -4.64
N PRO A 319 -22.86 6.89 -4.75
CA PRO A 319 -23.62 8.07 -5.20
C PRO A 319 -24.04 7.94 -6.66
N SER A 320 -25.13 8.63 -7.03
CA SER A 320 -25.55 8.73 -8.43
C SER A 320 -24.53 9.51 -9.26
N GLY A 321 -24.44 9.22 -10.57
CA GLY A 321 -23.58 9.97 -11.48
C GLY A 321 -23.83 11.48 -11.45
N ASN A 322 -25.11 11.88 -11.34
CA ASN A 322 -25.49 13.30 -11.23
C ASN A 322 -24.97 13.94 -9.93
N ALA A 323 -24.96 13.22 -8.81
CA ALA A 323 -24.39 13.72 -7.56
C ALA A 323 -22.88 13.91 -7.68
N VAL A 324 -22.17 12.92 -8.22
CA VAL A 324 -20.72 13.01 -8.49
C VAL A 324 -20.40 14.19 -9.40
N SER A 325 -21.13 14.36 -10.51
CA SER A 325 -20.92 15.46 -11.46
C SER A 325 -21.15 16.83 -10.84
N ARG A 326 -22.19 16.98 -10.00
CA ARG A 326 -22.43 18.25 -9.29
C ARG A 326 -21.33 18.56 -8.28
N PHE A 327 -20.90 17.57 -7.51
CA PHE A 327 -19.80 17.72 -6.54
C PHE A 327 -18.50 18.11 -7.25
N TRP A 328 -18.19 17.42 -8.35
CA TRP A 328 -17.06 17.71 -9.22
C TRP A 328 -17.11 19.15 -9.77
N GLN A 329 -18.26 19.57 -10.31
CA GLN A 329 -18.42 20.90 -10.92
C GLN A 329 -18.14 22.01 -9.90
N VAL A 330 -18.67 21.91 -8.68
CA VAL A 330 -18.44 22.91 -7.61
C VAL A 330 -16.95 23.09 -7.31
N LEU A 331 -16.20 21.98 -7.23
CA LEU A 331 -14.77 22.04 -6.95
C LEU A 331 -13.96 22.58 -8.14
N VAL A 332 -14.36 22.25 -9.38
CA VAL A 332 -13.72 22.80 -10.59
C VAL A 332 -13.99 24.30 -10.71
N ASP A 333 -15.22 24.75 -10.45
CA ASP A 333 -15.59 26.16 -10.45
C ASP A 333 -14.86 26.95 -9.36
N ALA A 334 -14.49 26.29 -8.26
CA ALA A 334 -13.63 26.84 -7.22
C ALA A 334 -12.12 26.83 -7.58
N GLY A 335 -11.75 26.36 -8.77
CA GLY A 335 -10.39 26.43 -9.31
C GLY A 335 -9.50 25.20 -9.03
N TYR A 336 -10.05 24.11 -8.49
CA TYR A 336 -9.26 22.91 -8.21
C TYR A 336 -9.09 22.03 -9.46
N ILE A 337 -7.96 21.30 -9.51
CA ILE A 337 -7.80 20.17 -10.42
C ILE A 337 -8.50 18.97 -9.78
N VAL A 338 -9.61 18.55 -10.38
CA VAL A 338 -10.46 17.47 -9.87
C VAL A 338 -10.53 16.31 -10.85
N THR A 339 -10.17 15.11 -10.40
CA THR A 339 -10.37 13.86 -11.14
C THR A 339 -11.43 13.01 -10.48
N VAL A 340 -12.22 12.29 -11.28
CA VAL A 340 -13.09 11.23 -10.78
C VAL A 340 -12.44 9.90 -11.12
N ARG A 341 -12.16 9.09 -10.10
CA ARG A 341 -11.54 7.79 -10.27
C ARG A 341 -12.54 6.82 -10.90
N THR A 342 -12.20 6.32 -12.09
CA THR A 342 -12.94 5.22 -12.71
C THR A 342 -12.82 3.97 -11.84
N THR A 343 -13.94 3.30 -11.58
CA THR A 343 -13.93 2.00 -10.91
C THR A 343 -13.22 0.98 -11.80
N ARG A 344 -12.32 0.19 -11.21
CA ARG A 344 -11.50 -0.81 -11.90
C ARG A 344 -11.52 -2.12 -11.12
N GLY A 345 -11.68 -3.24 -11.81
CA GLY A 345 -11.71 -4.58 -11.22
C GLY A 345 -12.86 -4.85 -10.24
N ASP A 346 -14.02 -4.21 -10.43
CA ASP A 346 -15.19 -4.39 -9.55
C ASP A 346 -15.76 -5.82 -9.63
N ASP A 347 -15.75 -6.40 -10.83
CA ASP A 347 -16.19 -7.77 -11.13
C ASP A 347 -15.41 -8.83 -10.35
N ILE A 348 -14.20 -8.50 -9.89
CA ILE A 348 -13.33 -9.37 -9.10
C ILE A 348 -13.10 -8.85 -7.67
N ASN A 349 -13.90 -7.89 -7.19
CA ASN A 349 -13.74 -7.24 -5.88
C ASN A 349 -12.30 -6.70 -5.65
N ALA A 350 -11.73 -6.01 -6.65
CA ALA A 350 -10.38 -5.44 -6.60
C ALA A 350 -10.39 -3.89 -6.56
N ALA A 351 -11.58 -3.27 -6.53
CA ALA A 351 -11.66 -1.82 -6.44
C ALA A 351 -11.23 -1.32 -5.06
N CYS A 352 -10.86 -0.03 -4.98
CA CYS A 352 -10.41 0.57 -3.73
C CYS A 352 -11.44 0.39 -2.61
N GLY A 353 -10.98 -0.11 -1.46
CA GLY A 353 -11.82 -0.36 -0.29
C GLY A 353 -12.49 -1.74 -0.22
N GLN A 354 -12.44 -2.54 -1.29
CA GLN A 354 -13.02 -3.90 -1.33
C GLN A 354 -12.05 -5.00 -0.90
N LEU A 355 -10.76 -4.72 -0.75
CA LEU A 355 -9.75 -5.75 -0.47
C LEU A 355 -10.01 -6.42 0.87
N VAL A 356 -10.31 -7.73 0.81
CA VAL A 356 -10.65 -8.52 1.98
C VAL A 356 -9.39 -9.22 2.49
N GLY A 357 -8.77 -10.06 1.69
CA GLY A 357 -7.72 -10.96 2.18
C GLY A 357 -8.26 -11.97 3.22
N GLN A 358 -7.37 -12.53 4.04
CA GLN A 358 -7.74 -13.35 5.20
C GLN A 358 -6.94 -12.90 6.42
N VAL A 359 -7.64 -12.36 7.41
CA VAL A 359 -7.06 -11.80 8.63
C VAL A 359 -7.42 -12.67 9.83
N VAL A 360 -6.41 -13.16 10.56
CA VAL A 360 -6.63 -13.73 11.89
C VAL A 360 -6.66 -12.58 12.89
N ASP A 361 -7.86 -12.04 13.09
CA ASP A 361 -8.09 -10.82 13.87
C ASP A 361 -7.68 -10.99 15.35
N ARG A 362 -6.71 -10.17 15.80
CA ARG A 362 -6.28 -10.13 17.20
C ARG A 362 -7.03 -9.08 18.03
N THR A 363 -7.88 -8.27 17.40
CA THR A 363 -8.59 -7.14 18.02
C THR A 363 -10.03 -7.48 18.43
N ARG A 364 -10.51 -8.70 18.14
CA ARG A 364 -11.90 -9.16 18.35
C ARG A 364 -12.95 -8.28 17.66
N ARG A 365 -12.58 -7.54 16.61
CA ARG A 365 -13.48 -6.64 15.86
C ARG A 365 -14.33 -7.39 14.86
N SER A 366 -13.75 -8.35 14.16
CA SER A 366 -14.47 -9.27 13.26
C SER A 366 -15.61 -9.98 13.98
N GLU A 367 -15.39 -10.41 15.23
CA GLU A 367 -16.42 -10.99 16.10
C GLU A 367 -17.55 -10.00 16.42
N ARG A 368 -17.24 -8.72 16.68
CA ARG A 368 -18.25 -7.68 16.94
C ARG A 368 -19.08 -7.37 15.70
N HIS A 369 -18.46 -7.27 14.52
CA HIS A 369 -19.18 -7.03 13.27
C HIS A 369 -20.05 -8.22 12.86
N ARG A 370 -19.57 -9.46 13.01
CA ARG A 370 -20.38 -10.66 12.79
C ARG A 370 -21.60 -10.70 13.71
N LYS A 371 -21.40 -10.44 15.01
CA LYS A 371 -22.51 -10.36 15.97
C LYS A 371 -23.51 -9.25 15.63
N ALA A 372 -23.05 -8.09 15.18
CA ALA A 372 -23.94 -6.99 14.76
C ALA A 372 -24.75 -7.34 13.50
N ALA A 373 -24.13 -7.99 12.52
CA ALA A 373 -24.81 -8.47 11.31
C ALA A 373 -25.84 -9.57 11.62
N ASP A 374 -25.48 -10.54 12.46
CA ASP A 374 -26.39 -11.62 12.88
C ASP A 374 -27.58 -11.09 13.69
N SER A 375 -27.37 -10.02 14.48
CA SER A 375 -28.44 -9.36 15.25
C SER A 375 -29.43 -8.61 14.36
N GLN A 376 -28.99 -8.10 13.21
CA GLN A 376 -29.86 -7.43 12.24
C GLN A 376 -30.74 -8.43 11.46
N ILE A 377 -30.26 -9.66 11.22
CA ILE A 377 -31.03 -10.70 10.54
C ILE A 377 -32.21 -11.20 11.42
N ILE A 378 -32.03 -11.24 12.74
CA ILE A 378 -33.06 -11.70 13.70
C ILE A 378 -34.21 -10.67 13.87
N HIS A 379 -34.02 -9.41 13.48
CA HIS A 379 -35.05 -8.36 13.59
C HIS A 379 -35.83 -8.09 12.30
N VAL A 380 -35.54 -8.83 11.21
CA VAL A 380 -36.28 -8.74 9.93
C VAL A 380 -37.02 -10.06 9.62
N GLY A 381 -37.09 -10.97 10.60
CA GLY A 381 -37.83 -12.24 10.52
C GLY A 381 -39.25 -12.15 11.06
#